data_AF-A0A1V0M3F1-F1
#
_entry.id   AF-A0A1V0M3F1-F1
#
_cell.length_a   1.000
_cell.length_b   1.000
_cell.length_c   1.000
_cell.angle_alpha   90.00
_cell.angle_beta   90.00
_cell.angle_gamma   90.00
#
_symmetry.space_group_name_H-M   'P 1'
#
loop_
_entity.id
_entity.type
_entity.pdbx_description
1 polymer ?
#
loop_
_entity_poly.entity_id
_entity_poly.type
_entity_poly.pdbx_seq_one_letter_code
_entity_poly.pdbx_strand_id
1 'polypeptide(L)'
;MSLEGLKHLFPVSYRHRIIGVTPSLQDVPDIEYIRYRECLSNARYLGISHFIIIDDESHRFPPGCENLVSTKYREGMTDETVSAVIMKYRQYIV
;
A
#
# COMPACT_ATOMS: atom_id res chain seq x y z
N MET A 1 13.60 -0.41 7.70
CA MET A 1 14.17 0.69 6.87
C MET A 1 13.63 2.01 7.39
N SER A 2 14.45 3.07 7.52
CA SER A 2 13.96 4.40 7.94
C SER A 2 13.29 5.14 6.78
N LEU A 3 12.41 6.11 7.07
CA LEU A 3 11.76 6.94 6.05
C LEU A 3 12.80 7.68 5.18
N GLU A 4 13.84 8.25 5.79
CA GLU A 4 14.90 8.95 5.05
C GLU A 4 15.70 7.99 4.16
N GLY A 5 15.99 6.77 4.65
CA GLY A 5 16.62 5.73 3.84
C GLY A 5 15.75 5.34 2.64
N LEU A 6 14.44 5.18 2.85
CA LEU A 6 13.49 4.87 1.78
C LEU A 6 13.44 5.99 0.74
N LYS A 7 13.36 7.26 1.16
CA LYS A 7 13.32 8.40 0.23
C LYS A 7 14.54 8.44 -0.70
N HIS A 8 15.71 8.00 -0.24
CA HIS A 8 16.91 7.97 -1.10
C HIS A 8 16.86 6.93 -2.22
N LEU A 9 15.95 5.95 -2.16
CA LEU A 9 15.71 4.99 -3.25
C LEU A 9 14.93 5.58 -4.43
N PHE A 10 14.36 6.77 -4.26
CA PHE A 10 13.51 7.41 -5.27
C PHE A 10 14.14 8.69 -5.85
N PRO A 11 13.82 9.04 -7.11
CA PRO A 11 14.21 10.31 -7.71
C PRO A 11 13.72 11.50 -6.88
N VAL A 12 14.46 12.62 -6.91
CA VAL A 12 14.19 13.82 -6.11
C VAL A 12 12.74 14.31 -6.25
N SER A 13 12.17 14.21 -7.46
CA SER A 13 10.78 14.57 -7.76
C SER A 13 9.72 13.77 -7.01
N TYR A 14 10.06 12.60 -6.46
CA TYR A 14 9.13 11.73 -5.74
C TYR A 14 9.38 11.70 -4.23
N ARG A 15 10.55 12.11 -3.74
CA ARG A 15 10.93 11.99 -2.32
C ARG A 15 9.96 12.69 -1.37
N HIS A 16 9.50 13.88 -1.74
CA HIS A 16 8.54 14.65 -0.95
C HIS A 16 7.12 14.07 -0.97
N ARG A 17 6.83 13.14 -1.90
CA ARG A 17 5.55 12.42 -1.99
C ARG A 17 5.52 11.18 -1.10
N ILE A 18 6.67 10.75 -0.58
CA ILE A 18 6.79 9.63 0.36
C ILE A 18 6.63 10.19 1.77
N ILE A 19 5.47 9.92 2.36
CA ILE A 19 5.04 10.51 3.63
C ILE A 19 5.32 9.63 4.85
N GLY A 20 5.66 8.35 4.67
CA GLY A 20 5.85 7.43 5.78
C GLY A 20 6.31 6.04 5.35
N VAL A 21 6.45 5.16 6.34
CA VAL A 21 6.76 3.74 6.16
C VAL A 21 5.74 2.97 6.99
N THR A 22 5.01 2.04 6.38
CA THR A 22 4.09 1.16 7.11
C THR A 22 4.92 0.28 8.05
N PRO A 23 4.74 0.36 9.37
CA PRO A 23 5.48 -0.48 10.31
C PRO A 23 5.07 -1.95 10.14
N SER A 24 6.02 -2.87 10.33
CA SER A 24 5.67 -4.29 10.39
C SER A 24 5.14 -4.63 11.78
N LEU A 25 4.01 -5.33 11.83
CA LEU A 25 3.49 -5.91 13.06
C LEU A 25 4.30 -7.17 13.34
N GLN A 26 5.36 -7.06 14.14
CA GLN A 26 6.11 -8.24 14.58
C GLN A 26 5.21 -9.13 15.47
N ASP A 27 5.47 -10.43 15.46
CA ASP A 27 4.83 -11.44 16.34
C ASP A 27 3.36 -11.81 16.06
N VAL A 28 2.79 -11.42 14.91
CA VAL A 28 1.46 -11.89 14.48
C VAL A 28 1.60 -13.02 13.45
N PRO A 29 0.94 -14.17 13.64
CA PRO A 29 0.87 -15.22 12.61
C PRO A 29 0.28 -14.69 11.29
N ASP A 30 0.88 -15.07 10.17
CA ASP A 30 0.50 -14.57 8.83
C ASP A 30 -0.91 -14.99 8.38
N ILE A 31 -1.54 -15.92 9.10
CA ILE A 31 -2.91 -16.42 8.85
C ILE A 31 -4.00 -15.34 9.05
N GLU A 32 -3.66 -14.18 9.62
CA GLU A 32 -4.62 -13.12 9.94
C GLU A 32 -4.60 -11.92 8.97
N TYR A 33 -4.10 -12.10 7.75
CA TYR A 33 -3.98 -11.02 6.77
C TYR A 33 -3.13 -9.84 7.29
N ILE A 34 -1.94 -10.16 7.79
CA ILE A 34 -1.12 -9.22 8.56
C ILE A 34 -0.80 -7.92 7.79
N ARG A 35 -0.57 -8.00 6.47
CA ARG A 35 -0.33 -6.83 5.61
C ARG A 35 -1.50 -5.87 5.62
N TYR A 36 -2.73 -6.40 5.59
CA TYR A 36 -3.93 -5.58 5.72
C TYR A 36 -4.01 -4.88 7.09
N ARG A 37 -3.69 -5.59 8.17
CA ARG A 37 -3.66 -5.01 9.53
C ARG A 37 -2.61 -3.93 9.70
N GLU A 38 -1.41 -4.14 9.14
CA GLU A 38 -0.32 -3.16 9.08
C GLU A 38 -0.79 -1.88 8.36
N CYS A 39 -1.40 -2.02 7.18
CA CYS A 39 -1.95 -0.89 6.42
C CYS A 39 -3.04 -0.14 7.20
N LEU A 40 -3.99 -0.85 7.81
CA LEU A 40 -5.05 -0.22 8.62
C LEU A 40 -4.51 0.50 9.84
N SER A 41 -3.57 -0.11 10.57
CA SER A 41 -2.95 0.49 11.74
C SER A 41 -2.22 1.79 11.37
N ASN A 42 -1.47 1.75 10.26
CA ASN A 42 -0.76 2.91 9.75
C ASN A 42 -1.73 4.01 9.27
N ALA A 43 -2.78 3.65 8.54
CA ALA A 43 -3.80 4.62 8.09
C ALA A 43 -4.48 5.32 9.28
N ARG A 44 -4.84 4.56 10.33
CA ARG A 44 -5.39 5.12 11.57
C ARG A 44 -4.42 6.06 12.27
N TYR A 45 -3.16 5.67 12.40
CA TYR A 45 -2.11 6.50 13.00
C TYR A 45 -1.93 7.84 12.26
N LEU A 46 -2.03 7.82 10.92
CA LEU A 46 -1.93 9.02 10.08
C LEU A 46 -3.23 9.81 9.94
N GLY A 47 -4.35 9.34 10.51
CA GLY A 47 -5.66 9.96 10.36
C GLY A 47 -6.22 9.90 8.93
N ILE A 48 -5.81 8.92 8.13
CA ILE A 48 -6.22 8.73 6.73
C ILE A 48 -7.44 7.81 6.69
N SER A 49 -8.55 8.33 6.13
CA SER A 49 -9.80 7.58 5.96
C SER A 49 -9.92 6.84 4.63
N HIS A 50 -9.24 7.32 3.58
CA HIS A 50 -9.27 6.75 2.24
C HIS A 50 -7.85 6.52 1.73
N PHE A 51 -7.56 5.28 1.34
CA PHE A 51 -6.24 4.91 0.84
C PHE A 51 -6.35 3.73 -0.13
N ILE A 52 -5.35 3.62 -1.00
CA ILE A 52 -5.19 2.51 -1.95
C ILE A 52 -3.93 1.75 -1.54
N ILE A 53 -4.04 0.43 -1.47
CA ILE A 53 -2.93 -0.49 -1.23
C ILE A 53 -2.48 -1.03 -2.58
N ILE A 54 -1.18 -0.99 -2.84
CA ILE A 54 -0.57 -1.62 -4.02
C ILE A 54 0.44 -2.62 -3.48
N ASP A 55 0.20 -3.91 -3.70
CA ASP A 55 0.99 -4.99 -3.10
C ASP A 55 0.90 -6.25 -3.97
N ASP A 56 1.95 -7.05 -4.01
CA ASP A 56 2.06 -8.28 -4.78
C ASP A 56 1.76 -9.54 -3.96
N GLU A 57 1.63 -9.42 -2.64
CA GLU A 57 1.30 -10.51 -1.72
C GLU A 57 -0.21 -10.56 -1.44
N SER A 58 -1.05 -10.60 -2.47
CA SER A 58 -2.52 -10.54 -2.32
C SER A 58 -3.12 -11.57 -1.37
N HIS A 59 -2.48 -12.73 -1.21
CA HIS A 59 -2.87 -13.78 -0.26
C HIS A 59 -2.79 -13.35 1.22
N ARG A 60 -2.07 -12.26 1.53
CA ARG A 60 -1.94 -11.67 2.88
C ARG A 60 -2.98 -10.59 3.15
N PHE A 61 -4.01 -10.48 2.30
CA PHE A 61 -5.15 -9.58 2.44
C PHE A 61 -6.45 -10.39 2.47
N PRO A 62 -7.52 -9.86 3.11
CA PRO A 62 -8.82 -10.53 3.11
C PRO A 62 -9.35 -10.74 1.68
N PRO A 63 -10.08 -11.83 1.41
CA PRO A 63 -10.78 -12.01 0.14
C PRO A 63 -11.69 -10.81 -0.16
N GLY A 64 -11.57 -10.26 -1.37
CA GLY A 64 -12.34 -9.08 -1.77
C GLY A 64 -11.94 -7.80 -1.06
N CYS A 65 -10.72 -7.70 -0.50
CA CYS A 65 -10.20 -6.49 0.12
C CYS A 65 -10.33 -5.31 -0.85
N GLU A 66 -11.33 -4.46 -0.59
CA GLU A 66 -11.72 -3.44 -1.55
C GLU A 66 -10.56 -2.53 -1.87
N ASN A 67 -9.72 -2.16 -0.90
CA ASN A 67 -8.66 -1.17 -1.04
C ASN A 67 -7.40 -1.67 -1.75
N LEU A 68 -7.32 -2.96 -2.10
CA LEU A 68 -6.14 -3.57 -2.71
C LEU A 68 -6.19 -3.51 -4.24
N VAL A 69 -5.11 -3.02 -4.84
CA VAL A 69 -4.76 -3.26 -6.24
C VAL A 69 -3.56 -4.20 -6.26
N SER A 70 -3.79 -5.46 -6.65
CA SER A 70 -2.73 -6.46 -6.67
C SER A 70 -1.79 -6.26 -7.85
N THR A 71 -0.48 -6.30 -7.59
CA THR A 71 0.55 -6.39 -8.63
C THR A 71 1.12 -7.80 -8.68
N LYS A 72 1.99 -8.06 -9.66
CA LYS A 72 2.82 -9.26 -9.65
C LYS A 72 4.26 -8.85 -9.40
N TYR A 73 4.95 -9.55 -8.51
CA TYR A 73 6.33 -9.25 -8.08
C TYR A 73 7.29 -8.88 -9.23
N ARG A 74 7.24 -9.64 -10.34
CA ARG A 74 8.16 -9.45 -11.48
C ARG A 74 7.70 -8.45 -12.53
N GLU A 75 6.42 -8.07 -12.52
CA GLU A 75 5.84 -7.15 -13.52
C GLU A 75 5.66 -5.74 -12.93
N GLY A 76 5.50 -5.64 -11.62
CA GLY A 76 5.29 -4.36 -10.93
C GLY A 76 3.97 -3.70 -11.35
N MET A 77 4.03 -2.39 -11.60
CA MET A 77 2.88 -1.62 -12.09
C MET A 77 2.84 -1.62 -13.62
N THR A 78 1.90 -2.37 -14.19
CA THR A 78 1.60 -2.31 -15.63
C THR A 78 0.58 -1.21 -15.93
N ASP A 79 0.31 -0.93 -17.20
CA ASP A 79 -0.71 0.04 -17.62
C ASP A 79 -2.11 -0.34 -17.10
N GLU A 80 -2.39 -1.64 -17.00
CA GLU A 80 -3.63 -2.16 -16.40
C GLU A 80 -3.67 -1.86 -14.89
N THR A 81 -2.59 -2.11 -14.16
CA THR A 81 -2.50 -1.78 -12.72
C THR A 81 -2.66 -0.28 -12.50
N VAL A 82 -1.99 0.55 -13.30
CA VAL A 82 -2.12 2.02 -13.23
C VAL A 82 -3.57 2.44 -13.46
N SER A 83 -4.23 1.87 -14.48
CA SER A 83 -5.64 2.13 -14.78
C SER A 83 -6.54 1.73 -13.60
N ALA A 84 -6.28 0.60 -12.96
CA ALA A 84 -7.03 0.16 -11.77
C ALA A 84 -6.86 1.12 -10.59
N VAL A 85 -5.64 1.59 -10.31
CA VAL A 85 -5.38 2.60 -9.28
C VAL A 85 -6.12 3.90 -9.57
N ILE A 86 -6.11 4.38 -10.82
CA ILE A 86 -6.82 5.61 -11.22
C ILE A 86 -8.33 5.45 -11.04
N MET A 87 -8.90 4.32 -11.49
CA MET A 87 -10.33 4.03 -11.35
C MET A 87 -10.74 4.00 -9.89
N LYS A 88 -9.92 3.40 -9.04
CA LYS A 88 -10.15 3.34 -7.60
C LYS A 88 -10.05 4.71 -6.94
N TYR A 89 -9.04 5.50 -7.29
CA TYR A 89 -8.89 6.85 -6.78
C TYR A 89 -10.12 7.71 -7.09
N ARG A 90 -10.67 7.59 -8.31
CA ARG A 90 -11.89 8.29 -8.71
C ARG A 90 -13.11 7.95 -7.83
N GLN A 91 -13.18 6.75 -7.26
CA GLN A 91 -14.28 6.37 -6.34
C GLN A 91 -14.26 7.17 -5.03
N TYR A 92 -13.11 7.72 -4.63
CA TYR A 92 -12.97 8.49 -3.38
C TYR A 92 -13.15 10.01 -3.56
N ILE A 93 -13.32 10.49 -4.80
CA ILE A 93 -13.48 11.92 -5.12
C ILE A 93 -14.95 12.27 -5.44
N VAL A 94 -15.84 11.26 -5.43
CA VAL A 94 -17.28 11.43 -5.69
C VAL A 94 -17.98 12.07 -4.48
#